data_AF-A0A367B2D7-F1
#
_entry.id   AF-A0A367B2D7-F1
#
_cell.length_a   1.000
_cell.length_b   1.000
_cell.length_c   1.000
_cell.angle_alpha   90.00
_cell.angle_beta   90.00
_cell.angle_gamma   90.00
#
_symmetry.space_group_name_H-M   'P 1'
#
loop_
_entity.id
_entity.type
_entity.pdbx_description
1 polymer ?
#
loop_
_entity_poly.entity_id
_entity_poly.type
_entity_poly.pdbx_seq_one_letter_code
_entity_poly.pdbx_strand_id
1 'polypeptide(L)'
;MTKTWTPDEVRCLGVRTDLVTACEIAYGARRTKAYELFRRGELDFPAVRVGSRVVVPVAALCRFLGIDLEKADASAAHVTSA
;
A
#
# COMPACT_ATOMS: atom_id res chain seq x y z
N MET A 1 5.72 10.56 -16.15
CA MET A 1 6.73 10.29 -15.10
C MET A 1 6.03 9.65 -13.91
N THR A 2 6.36 8.39 -13.63
CA THR A 2 5.83 7.63 -12.49
C THR A 2 6.70 7.96 -11.29
N LYS A 3 6.09 8.34 -10.16
CA LYS A 3 6.83 8.60 -8.92
C LYS A 3 7.43 7.27 -8.42
N THR A 4 8.69 7.26 -8.02
CA THR A 4 9.28 6.12 -7.30
C THR A 4 8.87 6.22 -5.84
N TRP A 5 8.17 5.20 -5.33
CA TRP A 5 7.75 5.13 -3.94
C TRP A 5 8.75 4.34 -3.10
N THR A 6 9.11 4.88 -1.94
CA THR A 6 9.91 4.17 -0.95
C THR A 6 9.02 3.42 0.05
N PRO A 7 9.52 2.33 0.68
CA PRO A 7 8.75 1.60 1.68
C PRO A 7 8.29 2.47 2.86
N ASP A 8 9.11 3.44 3.26
CA ASP A 8 8.79 4.38 4.35
C ASP A 8 7.63 5.33 3.98
N GLU A 9 7.65 5.87 2.76
CA GLU A 9 6.55 6.69 2.25
C GLU A 9 5.23 5.91 2.19
N VAL A 10 5.27 4.64 1.79
CA VAL A 10 4.07 3.79 1.74
C VAL A 10 3.51 3.56 3.15
N ARG A 11 4.38 3.35 4.15
CA ARG A 11 3.97 3.23 5.56
C ARG A 11 3.40 4.54 6.11
N CYS A 12 3.93 5.69 5.69
CA CYS A 12 3.48 7.01 6.12
C CYS A 12 2.13 7.45 5.52
N LEU A 13 1.54 6.70 4.58
CA LEU A 13 0.20 6.99 4.04
C LEU A 13 -0.91 6.92 5.10
N GLY A 14 -0.65 6.28 6.24
CA GLY A 14 -1.60 6.07 7.33
C GLY A 14 -2.35 4.75 7.20
N VAL A 15 -3.57 4.67 7.75
CA VAL A 15 -4.33 3.41 7.82
C VAL A 15 -4.94 3.02 6.47
N ARG A 16 -5.26 4.01 5.64
CA ARG A 16 -5.97 3.83 4.37
C ARG A 16 -5.49 4.82 3.32
N THR A 17 -5.54 4.41 2.06
CA THR A 17 -5.28 5.28 0.90
C THR A 17 -6.38 5.12 -0.14
N ASP A 18 -6.36 5.94 -1.20
CA ASP A 18 -7.30 5.82 -2.32
C ASP A 18 -6.82 4.84 -3.39
N LEU A 19 -7.75 4.40 -4.23
CA LEU A 19 -7.48 3.43 -5.30
C LEU A 19 -6.40 3.88 -6.28
N VAL A 20 -6.34 5.17 -6.64
CA VAL A 20 -5.37 5.65 -7.63
C VAL A 20 -3.98 5.58 -7.05
N THR A 21 -3.79 6.06 -5.82
CA THR A 21 -2.51 5.95 -5.12
C THR A 21 -2.09 4.50 -4.90
N ALA A 22 -3.01 3.62 -4.47
CA ALA A 22 -2.70 2.20 -4.30
C ALA A 22 -2.24 1.55 -5.61
N CYS A 23 -2.94 1.78 -6.72
CA CYS A 23 -2.58 1.22 -8.03
C CYS A 23 -1.32 1.86 -8.63
N GLU A 24 -1.04 3.12 -8.33
CA GLU A 24 0.22 3.75 -8.72
C GLU A 24 1.40 3.08 -8.01
N ILE A 25 1.27 2.80 -6.71
CA ILE A 25 2.31 2.12 -5.92
C ILE A 25 2.46 0.66 -6.35
N ALA A 26 1.35 -0.07 -6.51
CA ALA A 26 1.36 -1.51 -6.80
C ALA A 26 1.74 -1.85 -8.23
N TYR A 27 1.21 -1.10 -9.20
CA TYR A 27 1.27 -1.46 -10.62
C TYR A 27 1.87 -0.36 -11.50
N GLY A 28 2.24 0.80 -10.94
CA GLY A 28 2.60 1.98 -11.74
C GLY A 28 1.42 2.54 -12.55
N ALA A 29 0.19 2.16 -12.20
CA ALA A 29 -1.02 2.47 -12.96
C ALA A 29 -1.61 3.83 -12.56
N ARG A 30 -1.99 4.63 -13.56
CA ARG A 30 -2.69 5.91 -13.34
C ARG A 30 -4.19 5.69 -13.18
N ARG A 31 -4.91 6.78 -12.84
CA ARG A 31 -6.36 6.82 -12.59
C ARG A 31 -7.19 5.94 -13.53
N THR A 32 -7.07 6.10 -14.85
CA THR A 32 -7.89 5.34 -15.81
C THR A 32 -7.69 3.84 -15.67
N LYS A 33 -6.43 3.38 -15.62
CA LYS A 33 -6.10 1.96 -15.50
C LYS A 33 -6.43 1.41 -14.11
N ALA A 34 -6.27 2.22 -13.06
CA ALA A 34 -6.65 1.86 -11.69
C ALA A 34 -8.15 1.53 -11.57
N TYR A 35 -9.02 2.38 -12.13
CA TYR A 35 -10.48 2.12 -12.14
C TYR A 35 -10.89 1.01 -13.12
N GLU A 36 -10.10 0.75 -14.17
CA GLU A 36 -10.30 -0.41 -15.03
C GLU A 36 -10.04 -1.71 -14.27
N LEU A 37 -8.87 -1.85 -13.64
CA LEU A 37 -8.50 -3.02 -12.82
C LEU A 37 -9.51 -3.26 -11.69
N PHE A 38 -9.91 -2.19 -10.98
CA PHE A 38 -10.92 -2.29 -9.92
C PHE A 38 -12.27 -2.80 -10.43
N ARG A 39 -12.73 -2.29 -11.60
CA ARG A 39 -14.01 -2.75 -12.19
C ARG A 39 -13.94 -4.19 -12.70
N ARG A 40 -12.77 -4.64 -13.13
CA ARG A 40 -12.53 -6.00 -13.62
C ARG A 40 -12.25 -7.00 -12.49
N GLY A 41 -12.04 -6.53 -11.26
CA GLY A 41 -11.71 -7.39 -10.12
C GLY A 41 -10.30 -7.97 -10.18
N GLU A 42 -9.38 -7.30 -10.89
CA GLU A 42 -8.01 -7.76 -11.13
C GLU A 42 -7.00 -7.16 -10.14
N LEU A 43 -7.46 -6.81 -8.94
CA LEU A 43 -6.58 -6.33 -7.88
C LEU A 43 -6.20 -7.50 -6.97
N ASP A 44 -4.90 -7.64 -6.71
CA ASP A 44 -4.35 -8.66 -5.81
C ASP A 44 -4.46 -8.26 -4.32
N PHE A 45 -5.02 -7.08 -4.05
CA PHE A 45 -5.22 -6.54 -2.71
C PHE A 45 -6.66 -6.03 -2.53
N PRO A 46 -7.18 -6.01 -1.30
CA PRO A 46 -8.54 -5.59 -1.03
C PRO A 46 -8.73 -4.09 -1.28
N ALA A 47 -9.71 -3.76 -2.13
CA ALA A 47 -10.21 -2.41 -2.35
C ALA A 47 -11.71 -2.37 -2.05
N VAL A 48 -12.14 -1.48 -1.15
CA VAL A 48 -13.52 -1.40 -0.67
C VAL A 48 -14.16 -0.12 -1.16
N ARG A 49 -15.31 -0.23 -1.84
CA ARG A 49 -16.10 0.95 -2.22
C ARG A 49 -16.95 1.43 -1.04
N VAL A 50 -16.69 2.66 -0.59
CA VAL A 50 -17.42 3.35 0.48
C VAL A 50 -18.08 4.59 -0.12
N GLY A 51 -19.37 4.48 -0.45
CA GLY A 51 -20.12 5.51 -1.18
C GLY A 51 -19.52 5.76 -2.56
N SER A 52 -19.08 7.00 -2.82
CA SER A 52 -18.45 7.41 -4.08
C SER A 52 -16.92 7.20 -4.10
N ARG A 53 -16.32 6.77 -2.98
CA ARG A 53 -14.87 6.62 -2.86
C ARG A 53 -14.49 5.14 -2.80
N VAL A 54 -13.32 4.82 -3.34
CA VAL A 54 -12.70 3.50 -3.17
C VAL A 54 -11.53 3.65 -2.21
N VAL A 55 -11.53 2.83 -1.17
CA VAL A 55 -10.58 2.88 -0.07
C VAL A 55 -9.78 1.57 -0.06
N VAL A 56 -8.47 1.68 0.06
CA VAL A 56 -7.55 0.55 0.13
C VAL A 56 -6.86 0.59 1.51
N PRO A 57 -6.94 -0.48 2.32
CA PRO A 57 -6.16 -0.59 3.54
C PRO A 57 -4.66 -0.61 3.23
N VAL A 58 -3.90 0.30 3.82
CA VAL A 58 -2.44 0.37 3.60
C VAL A 58 -1.78 -0.93 4.08
N ALA A 59 -2.30 -1.53 5.15
CA ALA A 59 -1.76 -2.79 5.65
C ALA A 59 -1.79 -3.92 4.62
N ALA A 60 -2.89 -4.02 3.86
CA ALA A 60 -3.03 -5.04 2.83
C ALA A 60 -2.17 -4.71 1.59
N LEU A 61 -2.04 -3.42 1.25
CA LEU A 61 -1.13 -2.96 0.21
C LEU A 61 0.33 -3.27 0.56
N CYS A 62 0.78 -2.99 1.79
CA CYS A 62 2.12 -3.34 2.25
C CYS A 62 2.38 -4.84 2.17
N ARG A 63 1.41 -5.67 2.63
CA ARG A 63 1.51 -7.14 2.52
C ARG A 63 1.66 -7.60 1.06
N PHE A 64 0.90 -7.01 0.14
CA PHE A 64 1.01 -7.31 -1.29
C PHE A 64 2.41 -6.96 -1.84
N LEU A 65 2.98 -5.84 -1.40
CA LEU A 65 4.31 -5.38 -1.83
C LEU A 65 5.47 -6.11 -1.12
N GLY A 66 5.19 -7.05 -0.21
CA GLY A 66 6.22 -7.67 0.63
C GLY A 66 6.89 -6.69 1.60
N ILE A 67 6.25 -5.55 1.87
CA ILE A 67 6.72 -4.56 2.83
C ILE A 67 6.25 -5.01 4.21
N ASP A 68 7.18 -5.32 5.09
CA ASP A 68 6.82 -5.55 6.48
C ASP A 68 6.31 -4.24 7.10
N LEU A 69 5.16 -4.30 7.76
CA LEU A 69 4.60 -3.21 8.57
C LEU A 69 5.29 -3.12 9.93
N GLU A 70 6.43 -3.81 10.10
CA GLU A 70 7.04 -4.09 11.38
C GLU A 70 7.11 -2.85 12.26
N LYS A 71 6.52 -3.06 13.46
CA LYS A 71 6.51 -2.20 14.62
C LYS A 71 7.79 -1.38 14.70
N ALA A 72 7.66 -0.09 14.99
CA ALA A 72 8.74 0.81 15.34
C ALA A 72 9.60 0.38 16.56
N ASP A 73 9.49 -0.85 17.07
CA ASP A 73 10.26 -1.30 18.23
C ASP A 73 10.49 -2.82 18.20
N ALA A 74 11.65 -3.22 17.66
CA ALA A 74 12.29 -4.51 17.96
C ALA A 74 13.82 -4.51 17.69
N SER A 75 14.42 -3.40 17.26
CA SER A 75 15.87 -3.33 17.03
C SER A 75 16.68 -2.78 18.22
N ALA A 76 16.08 -2.62 19.41
CA ALA A 76 16.82 -2.31 20.64
C ALA A 76 17.38 -3.56 21.34
N ALA A 77 17.08 -4.78 20.87
CA ALA A 77 17.44 -6.02 21.56
C ALA A 77 18.78 -6.66 21.14
N HIS A 78 19.58 -6.04 20.27
CA HIS A 78 20.92 -6.53 19.93
C HIS A 78 22.03 -5.81 20.72
N VAL A 79 21.82 -5.65 22.04
CA VAL A 79 22.88 -5.33 22.99
C VAL A 79 22.81 -6.36 24.11
N THR A 80 23.47 -7.50 23.96
CA THR A 80 24.03 -8.34 25.05
C THR A 80 24.81 -9.52 24.46
N SER A 81 25.99 -9.76 25.06
CA SER A 81 26.96 -10.87 24.90
C SER A 81 28.12 -10.57 23.97
N ALA A 82 29.38 -10.71 24.38
CA ALA A 82 30.03 -10.89 25.68
C ALA A 82 31.53 -10.60 25.45
#